data_AF-A0A251XV31-F1
#
_entry.id   AF-A0A251XV31-F1
#
_cell.length_a   1.000
_cell.length_b   1.000
_cell.length_c   1.000
_cell.angle_alpha   90.00
_cell.angle_beta   90.00
_cell.angle_gamma   90.00
#
_symmetry.space_group_name_H-M   'P 1'
#
loop_
_entity.id
_entity.type
_entity.pdbx_description
1 polymer ?
#
loop_
_entity_poly.entity_id
_entity_poly.type
_entity_poly.pdbx_seq_one_letter_code
_entity_poly.pdbx_strand_id
1 'polypeptide(L)' 'MGSRATHERRRARLVEEGLTDVELARLRSPIGLDLGASTPQETAVSILAEVLAARAGTAGAPLTTTSGPIHGETA' A
#
# COMPACT_ATOMS: atom_id res chain seq x y z
N MET A 1 -9.63 -3.39 0.60
CA MET A 1 -10.16 -2.49 1.65
C MET A 1 -10.82 -3.32 2.72
N GLY A 2 -10.51 -3.03 3.99
CA GLY A 2 -10.99 -3.77 5.15
C GLY A 2 -9.85 -4.20 6.07
N SER A 3 -10.20 -4.65 7.27
CA SER A 3 -9.26 -5.19 8.26
C SER A 3 -8.41 -6.33 7.69
N ARG A 4 -7.29 -6.66 8.36
CA ARG A 4 -6.47 -7.82 8.01
C ARG A 4 -7.30 -9.11 7.90
N ALA A 5 -8.21 -9.33 8.85
CA ALA A 5 -9.14 -10.47 8.79
C ALA A 5 -10.06 -10.48 7.55
N THR A 6 -10.47 -9.30 7.07
CA THR A 6 -11.25 -9.18 5.82
C THR A 6 -10.40 -9.45 4.59
N HIS A 7 -9.13 -9.03 4.61
CA HIS A 7 -8.18 -9.35 3.56
C HIS A 7 -7.94 -10.87 3.47
N GLU A 8 -7.66 -11.56 4.58
CA GLU A 8 -7.42 -13.01 4.58
C GLU A 8 -8.59 -13.80 4.00
N ARG A 9 -9.82 -13.48 4.43
CA ARG A 9 -11.03 -14.11 3.88
C ARG A 9 -11.17 -13.88 2.37
N ARG A 10 -10.81 -12.69 1.90
CA ARG A 10 -10.84 -12.38 0.46
C ARG A 10 -9.75 -13.15 -0.29
N ARG A 11 -8.54 -13.23 0.26
CA ARG A 11 -7.43 -13.99 -0.34
C ARG A 11 -7.81 -15.47 -0.47
N ALA A 12 -8.35 -16.09 0.58
CA ALA A 12 -8.81 -17.47 0.55
C ALA A 12 -9.81 -17.73 -0.60
N ARG A 13 -10.83 -16.87 -0.73
CA ARG A 13 -11.82 -16.97 -1.82
C ARG A 13 -11.20 -16.81 -3.21
N LEU A 14 -10.25 -15.89 -3.39
CA LEU A 14 -9.60 -15.69 -4.68
C LEU A 14 -8.72 -16.89 -5.06
N VAL A 15 -8.07 -17.54 -4.09
CA VAL A 15 -7.34 -18.80 -4.31
C VAL A 15 -8.32 -19.90 -4.72
N GLU A 16 -9.47 -20.02 -4.06
CA GLU A 16 -10.53 -20.96 -4.44
C GLU A 16 -11.08 -20.71 -5.86
N GLU A 17 -11.12 -19.45 -6.29
CA GLU A 17 -11.48 -19.05 -7.67
C GLU A 17 -10.35 -19.29 -8.69
N GLY A 18 -9.20 -19.80 -8.26
CA GLY A 18 -8.11 -20.26 -9.12
C GLY A 18 -6.99 -19.23 -9.36
N LEU A 19 -6.97 -18.10 -8.64
CA LEU A 19 -5.88 -17.13 -8.77
C LEU A 19 -4.59 -17.69 -8.14
N THR A 20 -3.49 -17.53 -8.88
CA THR A 20 -2.16 -17.92 -8.43
C THR A 20 -1.59 -16.93 -7.41
N ASP A 21 -0.60 -17.37 -6.63
CA ASP A 21 0.12 -16.47 -5.72
C ASP A 21 0.81 -15.31 -6.45
N VAL A 22 1.22 -15.50 -7.71
CA VAL A 22 1.83 -14.44 -8.54
C VAL A 22 0.80 -13.36 -8.91
N GLU A 23 -0.42 -13.77 -9.27
CA GLU A 23 -1.50 -12.82 -9.55
C GLU A 23 -1.94 -12.09 -8.28
N LEU A 24 -2.02 -12.82 -7.16
CA LEU A 24 -2.34 -12.26 -5.86
C LEU A 24 -1.26 -11.34 -5.31
N ALA A 25 0.02 -11.55 -5.64
CA ALA A 25 1.11 -10.67 -5.23
C ALA A 25 0.98 -9.24 -5.80
N ARG A 26 0.22 -9.07 -6.88
CA ARG A 26 -0.09 -7.75 -7.46
C ARG A 26 -1.19 -7.02 -6.69
N LEU A 27 -1.94 -7.71 -5.83
CA LEU A 27 -3.03 -7.15 -5.06
C LEU A 27 -2.51 -6.42 -3.81
N ARG A 28 -2.71 -5.10 -3.78
CA ARG A 28 -2.46 -4.26 -2.61
C ARG A 28 -3.64 -4.35 -1.64
N SER A 29 -3.56 -5.26 -0.68
CA SER A 29 -4.62 -5.44 0.32
C SER A 29 -4.04 -5.95 1.66
N PRO A 30 -4.37 -5.33 2.81
CA PRO A 30 -5.07 -4.04 2.94
C PRO A 30 -4.37 -2.94 2.15
N ILE A 31 -5.15 -1.98 1.65
CA ILE A 31 -4.64 -0.86 0.84
C ILE A 31 -4.33 0.30 1.79
N GLY A 32 -3.30 1.07 1.46
CA GLY A 32 -2.80 2.21 2.20
C GLY A 32 -1.52 1.91 2.96
N LEU A 33 -0.71 2.97 3.17
CA LEU A 33 0.44 2.90 4.08
C LEU A 33 -0.04 2.83 5.54
N ASP A 34 0.79 2.25 6.39
CA ASP A 34 0.51 2.17 7.82
C ASP A 34 0.75 3.53 8.50
N LEU A 35 -0.26 4.41 8.41
CA LEU A 35 -0.25 5.75 9.00
C LEU A 35 -1.02 5.82 10.34
N GLY A 36 -1.51 4.70 10.86
CA GLY A 36 -2.40 4.69 12.03
C GLY A 36 -3.80 5.27 11.77
N ALA A 37 -4.25 5.26 10.51
CA ALA A 37 -5.52 5.84 10.09
C ALA A 37 -6.73 5.23 10.85
N SER A 38 -7.54 6.09 11.46
CA SER A 38 -8.73 5.72 12.24
C SER A 38 -10.02 6.35 11.68
N THR A 39 -9.89 7.38 10.86
CA THR A 39 -11.01 8.05 10.17
C THR A 39 -11.03 7.74 8.67
N PRO A 40 -12.17 7.95 7.98
CA PRO A 40 -12.24 7.84 6.52
C PRO A 40 -11.25 8.77 5.80
N GLN A 41 -11.04 9.97 6.31
CA GLN A 41 -10.12 10.96 5.74
C GLN A 41 -8.67 10.51 5.88
N GLU A 42 -8.28 10.02 7.07
CA GLU A 42 -6.95 9.43 7.27
C GLU A 42 -6.74 8.19 6.42
N THR A 43 -7.79 7.38 6.21
CA THR A 43 -7.74 6.23 5.31
C THR A 43 -7.53 6.67 3.85
N ALA A 44 -8.19 7.76 3.42
CA ALA A 44 -7.96 8.31 2.08
C ALA A 44 -6.51 8.79 1.91
N VAL A 45 -5.96 9.46 2.93
CA VAL A 45 -4.55 9.89 2.94
C VAL A 45 -3.60 8.70 2.90
N SER A 46 -3.87 7.63 3.65
CA SER A 46 -3.01 6.43 3.64
C SER A 46 -2.98 5.74 2.28
N ILE A 47 -4.13 5.67 1.59
CA ILE A 47 -4.25 5.15 0.23
C ILE A 47 -3.47 6.01 -0.75
N LEU A 48 -3.66 7.33 -0.74
CA LEU A 48 -2.95 8.25 -1.63
C LEU A 48 -1.44 8.20 -1.40
N ALA A 49 -1.00 8.12 -0.14
CA ALA A 49 0.39 7.98 0.22
C ALA A 49 1.00 6.69 -0.35
N GLU A 50 0.30 5.54 -0.29
CA GLU A 50 0.77 4.29 -0.89
C GLU A 50 0.92 4.41 -2.41
N VAL A 51 -0.06 5.03 -3.07
CA VAL A 51 -0.01 5.25 -4.54
C VAL A 51 1.18 6.10 -4.93
N LEU A 52 1.41 7.21 -4.23
CA LEU A 52 2.54 8.10 -4.50
C LEU A 52 3.89 7.43 -4.21
N ALA A 53 3.99 6.70 -3.11
CA ALA A 53 5.19 5.96 -2.71
C ALA A 53 5.54 4.88 -3.74
N ALA A 54 4.55 4.08 -4.17
CA ALA A 54 4.72 3.09 -5.23
C ALA A 54 5.16 3.72 -6.56
N ARG A 55 4.57 4.87 -6.94
CA ARG A 55 4.95 5.60 -8.16
C ARG A 55 6.38 6.14 -8.09
N ALA A 56 6.81 6.61 -6.93
CA ALA A 56 8.14 7.15 -6.70
C ALA A 56 9.20 6.07 -6.36
N GLY A 57 8.82 4.78 -6.31
CA GLY A 57 9.74 3.69 -5.97
C GLY A 57 10.28 3.76 -4.53
N THR A 58 9.53 4.36 -3.61
CA THR A 58 9.94 4.56 -2.21
C THR A 58 8.90 4.00 -1.24
N ALA A 59 9.31 3.74 0.00
CA ALA A 59 8.40 3.40 1.09
C ALA A 59 7.76 4.63 1.76
N GLY A 60 8.28 5.84 1.50
CA GLY A 60 7.79 7.08 2.11
C GLY A 60 8.32 7.31 3.53
N ALA A 61 9.63 7.56 3.66
CA ALA A 61 10.27 7.88 4.95
C ALA A 61 10.24 9.39 5.26
N PRO A 62 10.35 9.81 6.54
CA PRO A 62 10.48 11.21 6.91
C PRO A 62 11.72 11.85 6.26
N LEU A 63 11.56 13.00 5.60
CA LEU A 63 12.68 13.68 4.93
C LEU A 63 13.81 14.04 5.90
N THR A 64 13.48 14.32 7.17
CA THR A 64 14.45 14.61 8.24
C THR A 64 15.39 13.45 8.56
N THR A 65 15.03 12.22 8.19
CA THR A 65 15.87 11.03 8.37
C THR A 65 16.54 10.58 7.07
N THR A 66 16.28 11.27 5.95
CA THR A 66 16.91 10.99 4.65
C THR A 66 18.02 12.00 4.35
N SER A 67 18.90 11.68 3.42
CA SER A 67 19.98 12.56 2.98
C SER A 67 20.03 12.61 1.45
N GLY A 68 20.54 13.72 0.89
CA GLY A 68 20.57 13.96 -0.54
C GLY A 68 19.38 14.77 -1.06
N PRO A 69 19.25 14.94 -2.38
CA PRO A 69 18.18 15.72 -2.99
C PRO A 69 16.78 15.11 -2.74
N ILE A 70 15.78 15.97 -2.51
CA ILE A 70 14.38 15.55 -2.29
C ILE A 70 13.75 14.99 -3.56
N HIS A 71 14.14 15.52 -4.72
CA HIS A 71 13.70 15.06 -6.02
C HIS A 71 14.84 14.26 -6.64
N GLY A 72 14.69 12.94 -6.74
CA GLY A 72 15.57 12.12 -7.58
C GLY A 72 15.41 12.51 -9.05
N GLU A 73 16.43 12.26 -9.88
CA GLU A 73 16.27 12.32 -11.33
C GLU A 73 15.12 11.39 -11.73
N THR A 74 14.06 11.99 -12.26
CA THR A 74 12.87 11.25 -12.70
C THR A 74 13.27 10.45 -13.94
N ALA A 75 13.23 9.12 -13.85
CA ALA A 75 13.39 8.23 -15.01
C ALA A 75 12.12 8.23 -15.88
#